data_AF-A0A1A9S4M4-F1
#
_entry.id   AF-A0A1A9S4M4-F1
#
_cell.length_a   1.000
_cell.length_b   1.000
_cell.length_c   1.000
_cell.angle_alpha   90.00
_cell.angle_beta   90.00
_cell.angle_gamma   90.00
#
_symmetry.space_group_name_H-M   'P 1'
#
loop_
_entity.id
_entity.type
_entity.pdbx_description
1 polymer ?
#
loop_
_entity_poly.entity_id
_entity_poly.type
_entity_poly.pdbx_seq_one_letter_code
_entity_poly.pdbx_strand_id
1 'polypeptide(L)'
;MGQKRWKKIALAVLIVFALIGMAATVAIIPVVGDYISDMNREVDTTPLVSVPFSTQQEGYQQTINDVPIPHRGLFALTVRLKPKTGTHLSKEEIDNLFYQARHVPFVVKYEVQTAGNPSLLYGKDTVVADFSKEENGDFIFSVYSGFVRKGDRLMIRVENLIQVPEFAKFDAFLEFRERKPDK
;
A
#
# COMPACT_ATOMS: atom_id res chain seq x y z
N MET A 1 10.87 -1.43 64.56
CA MET A 1 10.70 -0.29 63.64
C MET A 1 10.76 -0.66 62.13
N GLY A 2 10.76 -1.94 61.73
CA GLY A 2 10.87 -2.34 60.30
C GLY A 2 9.55 -2.38 59.52
N GLN A 3 8.45 -2.82 60.14
CA GLN A 3 7.19 -3.10 59.44
C GLN A 3 6.45 -1.84 58.92
N LYS A 4 6.49 -0.72 59.66
CA LYS A 4 5.88 0.57 59.24
C LYS A 4 6.61 1.21 58.05
N ARG A 5 7.93 1.02 57.92
CA ARG A 5 8.74 1.52 56.80
C ARG A 5 8.48 0.72 55.53
N TRP A 6 8.40 -0.61 55.64
CA TRP A 6 8.08 -1.49 54.50
C TRP A 6 6.70 -1.22 53.90
N LYS A 7 5.68 -0.99 54.72
CA LYS A 7 4.33 -0.62 54.23
C LYS A 7 4.32 0.70 53.43
N LYS A 8 5.14 1.69 53.83
CA LYS A 8 5.26 2.97 53.11
C LYS A 8 5.97 2.81 51.77
N ILE A 9 7.00 1.97 51.72
CA ILE A 9 7.73 1.68 50.47
C ILE A 9 6.83 0.90 49.50
N ALA A 10 6.13 -0.13 49.97
CA ALA A 10 5.20 -0.89 49.15
C ALA A 10 4.07 -0.01 48.57
N LEU A 11 3.53 0.90 49.39
CA LEU A 11 2.52 1.86 48.94
C LEU A 11 3.07 2.83 47.88
N ALA A 12 4.27 3.36 48.08
CA ALA A 12 4.91 4.25 47.10
C ALA A 12 5.16 3.54 45.77
N VAL A 13 5.62 2.29 45.80
CA VAL A 13 5.84 1.48 44.60
C VAL A 13 4.53 1.22 43.86
N LEU A 14 3.45 0.87 44.57
CA LEU A 14 2.12 0.68 43.97
C LEU A 14 1.59 1.95 43.29
N ILE A 15 1.79 3.12 43.91
CA ILE A 15 1.40 4.40 43.32
C ILE A 15 2.18 4.67 42.03
N VAL A 16 3.48 4.43 42.01
CA VAL A 16 4.30 4.61 40.79
C VAL A 16 3.84 3.67 39.68
N PHE A 17 3.58 2.39 39.97
CA PHE A 17 3.06 1.45 38.96
C PHE A 17 1.67 1.88 38.44
N ALA A 18 0.79 2.37 39.31
CA ALA A 18 -0.51 2.87 38.90
C ALA A 18 -0.40 4.11 38.00
N LEU A 19 0.51 5.03 38.31
CA LEU A 19 0.76 6.23 37.50
C LEU A 19 1.37 5.88 36.13
N ILE A 20 2.30 4.93 36.06
CA ILE A 20 2.84 4.42 34.79
C ILE A 20 1.75 3.75 33.97
N GLY A 21 0.90 2.93 34.60
CA GLY A 21 -0.25 2.32 33.95
C GLY A 21 -1.21 3.36 33.35
N MET A 22 -1.56 4.41 34.09
CA MET A 22 -2.40 5.50 33.57
C MET A 22 -1.72 6.25 32.42
N ALA A 23 -0.44 6.57 32.55
CA ALA A 23 0.31 7.26 31.49
C ALA A 23 0.38 6.42 30.20
N ALA A 24 0.62 5.12 30.31
CA ALA A 24 0.60 4.19 29.17
C ALA A 24 -0.79 4.15 28.52
N THR A 25 -1.86 4.07 29.33
CA THR A 25 -3.23 4.03 28.82
C THR A 25 -3.59 5.32 28.08
N VAL A 26 -3.25 6.49 28.64
CA VAL A 26 -3.48 7.81 28.03
C VAL A 26 -2.69 8.00 26.74
N ALA A 27 -1.48 7.43 26.65
CA ALA A 27 -0.68 7.49 25.42
C ALA A 27 -1.19 6.54 24.31
N ILE A 28 -1.83 5.43 24.68
CA ILE A 28 -2.36 4.43 23.73
C ILE A 28 -3.73 4.84 23.17
N ILE A 29 -4.58 5.52 23.96
CA ILE A 29 -5.92 5.95 23.53
C ILE A 29 -5.92 6.76 22.22
N PRO A 30 -5.04 7.78 22.03
CA PRO A 30 -4.94 8.49 20.76
C PRO A 30 -4.53 7.59 19.60
N VAL A 31 -3.59 6.67 19.82
CA VAL A 31 -3.11 5.75 18.78
C VAL A 31 -4.20 4.78 18.32
N VAL A 32 -5.00 4.28 19.26
CA VAL A 32 -6.16 3.41 18.97
C VAL A 32 -7.30 4.21 18.34
N GLY A 33 -7.53 5.44 18.81
CA GLY A 33 -8.53 6.36 18.25
C GLY A 33 -8.24 6.70 16.78
N ASP A 34 -6.98 7.06 16.48
CA ASP A 34 -6.51 7.32 15.12
C ASP A 34 -6.66 6.08 14.24
N TYR A 35 -6.31 4.89 14.76
CA TYR A 35 -6.46 3.63 14.03
C TYR A 35 -7.93 3.30 13.70
N ILE A 36 -8.85 3.48 14.65
CA ILE A 36 -10.29 3.25 14.44
C ILE A 36 -10.88 4.29 13.48
N SER A 37 -10.43 5.54 13.57
CA SER A 37 -10.81 6.60 12.62
C SER A 37 -10.35 6.27 11.20
N ASP A 38 -9.10 5.83 11.04
CA ASP A 38 -8.52 5.44 9.74
C ASP A 38 -9.28 4.24 9.12
N MET A 39 -9.75 3.28 9.93
CA MET A 39 -10.53 2.13 9.45
C MET A 39 -11.95 2.51 8.96
N ASN A 40 -12.56 3.55 9.53
CA ASN A 40 -13.94 3.94 9.25
C ASN A 40 -14.08 5.11 8.26
N ARG A 41 -12.96 5.67 7.81
CA ARG A 41 -12.95 6.76 6.85
C ARG A 41 -13.45 6.28 5.48
N GLU A 42 -14.23 7.12 4.80
CA GLU A 42 -14.49 6.94 3.39
C GLU A 42 -13.17 7.13 2.63
N VAL A 43 -12.78 6.11 1.87
CA VAL A 43 -11.54 6.12 1.10
C VAL A 43 -11.88 6.48 -0.34
N ASP A 44 -11.39 7.64 -0.78
CA ASP A 44 -11.36 7.97 -2.19
C ASP A 44 -10.32 7.07 -2.88
N THR A 45 -10.80 6.12 -3.68
CA THR A 45 -9.93 5.17 -4.39
C THR A 45 -9.36 5.74 -5.69
N THR A 46 -9.61 7.03 -5.97
CA THR A 46 -9.00 7.76 -7.08
C THR A 46 -7.48 7.72 -6.93
N PRO A 47 -6.73 7.37 -8.00
CA PRO A 47 -5.28 7.39 -7.94
C PRO A 47 -4.73 8.78 -7.60
N LEU A 48 -3.83 8.85 -6.61
CA LEU A 48 -3.05 10.05 -6.34
C LEU A 48 -2.13 10.38 -7.52
N VAL A 49 -1.61 9.34 -8.16
CA VAL A 49 -0.82 9.43 -9.39
C VAL A 49 -1.20 8.27 -10.31
N SER A 50 -1.19 8.55 -11.60
CA SER A 50 -1.37 7.57 -12.66
C SER A 50 -0.40 7.94 -13.78
N VAL A 51 0.56 7.05 -14.06
CA VAL A 51 1.58 7.27 -15.09
C VAL A 51 1.60 6.09 -16.06
N PRO A 52 1.92 6.30 -17.35
CA PRO A 52 2.08 5.19 -18.29
C PRO A 52 3.11 4.18 -17.79
N PHE A 53 2.85 2.90 -18.05
CA PHE A 53 3.73 1.79 -17.69
C PHE A 53 3.77 0.77 -18.84
N SER A 54 4.93 0.19 -19.15
CA SER A 54 5.02 -0.82 -20.19
C SER A 54 5.05 -2.22 -19.60
N THR A 55 4.07 -3.05 -19.98
CA THR A 55 4.04 -4.49 -19.71
C THR A 55 4.63 -5.30 -20.87
N GLN A 56 4.93 -4.64 -22.00
CA GLN A 56 5.42 -5.26 -23.23
C GLN A 56 6.94 -5.24 -23.35
N GLN A 57 7.62 -4.49 -22.47
CA GLN A 57 9.07 -4.35 -22.47
C GLN A 57 9.63 -4.88 -21.15
N GLU A 58 10.44 -5.93 -21.23
CA GLU A 58 11.24 -6.41 -20.11
C GLU A 58 12.28 -5.35 -19.71
N GLY A 59 12.47 -5.16 -18.41
CA GLY A 59 13.35 -4.14 -17.84
C GLY A 59 12.81 -2.71 -17.98
N TYR A 60 11.54 -2.53 -18.38
CA TYR A 60 10.94 -1.20 -18.40
C TYR A 60 10.85 -0.65 -16.98
N GLN A 61 11.47 0.50 -16.76
CA GLN A 61 11.49 1.17 -15.46
C GLN A 61 10.67 2.45 -15.49
N GLN A 62 9.86 2.63 -14.45
CA GLN A 62 9.11 3.84 -14.20
C GLN A 62 9.43 4.37 -12.81
N THR A 63 9.75 5.66 -12.73
CA THR A 63 9.98 6.35 -11.46
C THR A 63 8.99 7.49 -11.32
N ILE A 64 8.27 7.50 -10.20
CA ILE A 64 7.40 8.60 -9.80
C ILE A 64 8.07 9.28 -8.62
N ASN A 65 8.42 10.55 -8.81
CA ASN A 65 9.05 11.34 -7.77
C ASN A 65 8.00 12.19 -7.05
N ASP A 66 8.27 12.44 -5.77
CA ASP A 66 7.66 13.52 -5.02
C ASP A 66 6.13 13.41 -4.80
N VAL A 67 5.62 12.18 -4.69
CA VAL A 67 4.19 11.87 -4.50
C VAL A 67 3.74 12.33 -3.11
N PRO A 68 2.86 13.33 -2.99
CA PRO A 68 2.45 13.87 -1.70
C PRO A 68 1.45 12.93 -0.99
N ILE A 69 1.65 12.70 0.31
CA ILE A 69 0.77 11.87 1.13
C ILE A 69 -0.16 12.75 1.98
N PRO A 70 -1.45 12.88 1.59
CA PRO A 70 -2.35 13.87 2.18
C PRO A 70 -2.71 13.59 3.65
N HIS A 71 -2.72 12.31 4.04
CA HIS A 71 -3.00 11.85 5.39
C HIS A 71 -2.34 10.49 5.63
N ARG A 72 -2.31 10.07 6.88
CA ARG A 72 -1.91 8.71 7.23
C ARG A 72 -2.96 7.77 6.65
N GLY A 73 -2.53 6.63 6.13
CA GLY A 73 -3.46 5.68 5.52
C GLY A 73 -2.76 4.48 4.93
N LEU A 74 -3.56 3.50 4.52
CA LEU A 74 -3.10 2.36 3.75
C LEU A 74 -3.12 2.76 2.28
N PHE A 75 -1.96 2.69 1.63
CA PHE A 75 -1.83 2.97 0.20
C PHE A 75 -1.45 1.71 -0.55
N ALA A 76 -1.85 1.65 -1.80
CA ALA A 76 -1.55 0.56 -2.71
C ALA A 76 -0.90 1.08 -3.99
N LEU A 77 0.12 0.35 -4.43
CA LEU A 77 0.70 0.44 -5.76
C LEU A 77 0.04 -0.62 -6.63
N THR A 78 -0.54 -0.19 -7.74
CA THR A 78 -1.31 -1.05 -8.66
C THR A 78 -0.90 -0.80 -10.09
N VAL A 79 -1.04 -1.81 -10.95
CA VAL A 79 -0.99 -1.64 -12.40
C VAL A 79 -2.42 -1.80 -12.93
N ARG A 80 -2.91 -0.76 -13.60
CA ARG A 80 -4.23 -0.74 -14.24
C ARG A 80 -4.05 -0.97 -15.74
N LEU A 81 -4.76 -1.95 -16.28
CA LEU A 81 -4.84 -2.24 -17.70
C LEU A 81 -6.16 -1.70 -18.24
N LYS A 82 -6.07 -0.78 -19.19
CA LYS A 82 -7.23 -0.22 -19.89
C LYS A 82 -7.28 -0.77 -21.31
N PRO A 83 -8.39 -1.34 -21.78
CA PRO A 83 -8.50 -1.76 -23.18
C PRO A 83 -8.24 -0.57 -24.11
N LYS A 84 -7.40 -0.75 -25.13
CA LYS A 84 -7.16 0.30 -26.14
C LYS A 84 -8.46 0.67 -26.85
N THR A 85 -8.63 1.94 -27.22
CA THR A 85 -9.84 2.41 -27.90
C THR A 85 -10.18 1.56 -29.12
N GLY A 86 -11.44 1.12 -29.22
CA GLY A 86 -11.91 0.24 -30.30
C GLY A 86 -11.64 -1.26 -30.08
N THR A 87 -11.01 -1.63 -28.96
CA THR A 87 -10.84 -3.03 -28.57
C THR A 87 -12.13 -3.55 -27.95
N HIS A 88 -12.77 -4.52 -28.60
CA HIS A 88 -13.83 -5.32 -27.98
C HIS A 88 -13.22 -6.62 -27.46
N LEU A 89 -13.30 -6.84 -26.15
CA LEU A 89 -12.86 -8.09 -25.52
C LEU A 89 -14.07 -9.03 -25.46
N SER A 90 -13.93 -10.22 -26.02
CA SER A 90 -14.89 -11.30 -25.82
C SER A 90 -14.82 -11.81 -24.37
N LYS A 91 -15.91 -12.42 -23.90
CA LYS A 91 -15.95 -13.04 -22.57
C LYS A 91 -14.84 -14.08 -22.38
N GLU A 92 -14.55 -14.85 -23.42
CA GLU A 92 -13.47 -15.84 -23.42
C GLU A 92 -12.08 -15.20 -23.28
N GLU A 93 -11.84 -14.05 -23.90
CA GLU A 93 -10.58 -13.30 -23.73
C GLU A 93 -10.41 -12.76 -22.31
N ILE A 94 -11.50 -12.27 -21.71
CA ILE A 94 -11.51 -11.82 -20.31
C ILE A 94 -11.24 -13.00 -19.37
N ASP A 95 -11.94 -14.12 -19.57
CA ASP A 95 -11.74 -15.34 -18.79
C ASP A 95 -10.31 -15.88 -18.94
N ASN A 96 -9.73 -15.82 -20.14
CA ASN A 96 -8.35 -16.20 -20.41
C ASN A 96 -7.35 -15.25 -19.74
N LEU A 97 -7.60 -13.94 -19.69
CA LEU A 97 -6.76 -12.99 -18.93
C LEU A 97 -6.72 -13.37 -17.45
N PHE A 98 -7.86 -13.74 -16.86
CA PHE A 98 -7.92 -14.19 -15.46
C PHE A 98 -7.27 -15.56 -15.23
N TYR A 99 -7.45 -16.48 -16.18
CA TYR A 99 -6.83 -17.80 -16.12
C TYR A 99 -5.30 -17.67 -16.24
N GLN A 100 -4.81 -16.88 -17.18
CA GLN A 100 -3.37 -16.72 -17.40
C GLN A 100 -2.71 -15.83 -16.37
N ALA A 101 -3.38 -14.85 -15.76
CA ALA A 101 -2.85 -14.14 -14.59
C ALA A 101 -2.48 -15.10 -13.43
N ARG A 102 -3.06 -16.32 -13.40
CA ARG A 102 -2.71 -17.37 -12.44
C ARG A 102 -1.57 -18.29 -12.90
N HIS A 103 -1.16 -18.23 -14.17
CA HIS A 103 -0.25 -19.21 -14.79
C HIS A 103 0.97 -18.59 -15.51
N VAL A 104 0.87 -17.38 -16.04
CA VAL A 104 1.97 -16.53 -16.51
C VAL A 104 2.10 -15.38 -15.50
N PRO A 105 3.09 -15.43 -14.60
CA PRO A 105 3.19 -14.44 -13.54
C PRO A 105 3.59 -13.09 -14.12
N PHE A 106 2.78 -12.06 -13.87
CA PHE A 106 3.17 -10.68 -14.15
C PHE A 106 4.13 -10.21 -13.05
N VAL A 107 5.43 -10.32 -13.29
CA VAL A 107 6.45 -10.07 -12.27
C VAL A 107 6.93 -8.62 -12.29
N VAL A 108 6.85 -7.97 -11.15
CA VAL A 108 7.21 -6.56 -10.97
C VAL A 108 8.15 -6.42 -9.78
N LYS A 109 9.22 -5.66 -9.95
CA LYS A 109 10.06 -5.22 -8.84
C LYS A 109 9.72 -3.78 -8.49
N TYR A 110 9.53 -3.51 -7.21
CA TYR A 110 9.16 -2.17 -6.73
C TYR A 110 10.05 -1.71 -5.58
N GLU A 111 10.13 -0.39 -5.42
CA GLU A 111 10.74 0.29 -4.29
C GLU A 111 9.92 1.55 -3.98
N VAL A 112 9.42 1.64 -2.75
CA VAL A 112 8.68 2.79 -2.22
C VAL A 112 9.48 3.34 -1.05
N GLN A 113 9.93 4.58 -1.15
CA GLN A 113 10.74 5.26 -0.14
C GLN A 113 10.35 6.73 0.00
N THR A 114 10.87 7.39 1.02
CA THR A 114 10.69 8.84 1.19
C THR A 114 11.59 9.60 0.20
N ALA A 115 11.01 10.56 -0.51
CA ALA A 115 11.72 11.48 -1.39
C ALA A 115 12.73 12.29 -0.57
N GLY A 116 13.99 12.34 -1.03
CA GLY A 116 15.07 13.04 -0.33
C GLY A 116 15.65 12.32 0.89
N ASN A 117 15.05 11.20 1.34
CA ASN A 117 15.61 10.36 2.39
C ASN A 117 15.48 8.86 2.06
N PRO A 118 16.42 8.30 1.27
CA PRO A 118 16.39 6.91 0.84
C PRO A 118 16.48 5.88 1.97
N SER A 119 16.91 6.30 3.17
CA SER A 119 16.99 5.42 4.34
C SER A 119 15.62 5.08 4.93
N LEU A 120 14.58 5.86 4.62
CA LEU A 120 13.20 5.61 5.03
C LEU A 120 12.46 4.86 3.93
N LEU A 121 12.59 3.54 3.97
CA LEU A 121 11.97 2.59 3.05
C LEU A 121 10.60 2.12 3.59
N TYR A 122 9.58 2.23 2.74
CA TYR A 122 8.23 1.73 3.01
C TYR A 122 8.02 0.30 2.49
N GLY A 123 8.71 -0.06 1.41
CA GLY A 123 8.69 -1.42 0.87
C GLY A 123 9.61 -1.54 -0.34
N LYS A 124 10.27 -2.69 -0.47
CA LYS A 124 11.07 -3.03 -1.65
C LYS A 124 11.04 -4.54 -1.81
N ASP A 125 10.53 -4.99 -2.94
CA ASP A 125 10.46 -6.42 -3.22
C ASP A 125 10.32 -6.69 -4.72
N THR A 126 10.44 -7.96 -5.09
CA THR A 126 10.03 -8.51 -6.37
C THR A 126 8.82 -9.39 -6.15
N VAL A 127 7.69 -9.03 -6.76
CA VAL A 127 6.41 -9.69 -6.56
C VAL A 127 5.82 -10.17 -7.87
N VAL A 128 5.03 -11.22 -7.79
CA VAL A 128 4.03 -11.52 -8.82
C VAL A 128 2.84 -10.62 -8.54
N ALA A 129 2.51 -9.74 -9.47
CA ALA A 129 1.38 -8.84 -9.32
C ALA A 129 0.08 -9.64 -9.49
N ASP A 130 -0.72 -9.66 -8.42
CA ASP A 130 -1.95 -10.44 -8.38
C ASP A 130 -3.11 -9.65 -8.97
N PHE A 131 -3.98 -10.32 -9.72
CA PHE A 131 -5.24 -9.72 -10.13
C PHE A 131 -6.08 -9.37 -8.89
N SER A 132 -6.44 -8.09 -8.76
CA SER A 132 -7.19 -7.59 -7.62
C SER A 132 -8.68 -7.48 -7.91
N LYS A 133 -9.05 -6.71 -8.95
CA LYS A 133 -10.45 -6.46 -9.31
C LYS A 133 -10.60 -5.88 -10.72
N GLU A 134 -11.82 -5.97 -11.23
CA GLU A 134 -12.27 -5.24 -12.42
C GLU A 134 -13.01 -3.97 -11.98
N GLU A 135 -12.74 -2.84 -12.62
CA GLU A 135 -13.36 -1.55 -12.32
C GLU A 135 -13.69 -0.81 -13.63
N ASN A 136 -14.97 -0.66 -13.96
CA ASN A 136 -15.43 0.01 -15.18
C ASN A 136 -14.84 -0.58 -16.49
N GLY A 137 -14.58 -1.89 -16.53
CA GLY A 137 -13.94 -2.56 -17.68
C GLY A 137 -12.41 -2.47 -17.70
N ASP A 138 -11.80 -1.79 -16.72
CA ASP A 138 -10.35 -1.81 -16.48
C ASP A 138 -9.97 -2.97 -15.55
N PHE A 139 -8.80 -3.55 -15.76
CA PHE A 139 -8.28 -4.65 -14.93
C PHE A 139 -7.17 -4.15 -14.03
N ILE A 140 -7.30 -4.37 -12.71
CA ILE A 140 -6.36 -3.84 -11.73
C ILE A 140 -5.56 -4.99 -11.11
N PHE A 141 -4.24 -4.88 -11.19
CA PHE A 141 -3.27 -5.79 -10.58
C PHE A 141 -2.61 -5.10 -9.38
N SER A 142 -2.52 -5.80 -8.25
CA SER A 142 -1.90 -5.31 -7.02
C SER A 142 -0.42 -5.65 -7.00
N VAL A 143 0.43 -4.65 -6.72
CA VAL A 143 1.90 -4.83 -6.62
C VAL A 143 2.34 -4.69 -5.17
N TYR A 144 1.87 -3.66 -4.47
CA TYR A 144 2.25 -3.40 -3.08
C TYR A 144 1.08 -2.78 -2.33
N SER A 145 1.01 -3.03 -1.03
CA SER A 145 0.18 -2.26 -0.11
C SER A 145 0.90 -2.05 1.22
N GLY A 146 0.83 -0.84 1.77
CA GLY A 146 1.43 -0.55 3.06
C GLY A 146 0.96 0.78 3.66
N PHE A 147 1.12 0.89 4.97
CA PHE A 147 0.77 2.12 5.69
C PHE A 147 1.84 3.19 5.48
N VAL A 148 1.40 4.37 5.06
CA VAL A 148 2.26 5.53 4.83
C VAL A 148 1.88 6.64 5.80
N ARG A 149 2.88 7.39 6.28
CA ARG A 149 2.69 8.49 7.21
C ARG A 149 2.24 9.76 6.49
N LYS A 150 1.38 10.55 7.16
CA LYS A 150 0.97 11.88 6.68
C LYS A 150 2.19 12.79 6.54
N GLY A 151 2.21 13.59 5.46
CA GLY A 151 3.21 14.63 5.26
C GLY A 151 4.51 14.14 4.62
N ASP A 152 4.65 12.83 4.45
CA ASP A 152 5.74 12.28 3.65
C ASP A 152 5.51 12.57 2.16
N ARG A 153 6.61 12.68 1.43
CA ARG A 153 6.63 12.71 -0.03
C ARG A 153 7.33 11.45 -0.47
N LEU A 154 6.74 10.67 -1.37
CA LEU A 154 7.30 9.39 -1.76
C LEU A 154 8.04 9.47 -3.09
N MET A 155 9.08 8.65 -3.20
CA MET A 155 9.66 8.22 -4.46
C MET A 155 9.28 6.76 -4.66
N ILE A 156 8.68 6.46 -5.80
CA ILE A 156 8.23 5.13 -6.19
C ILE A 156 9.01 4.73 -7.43
N ARG A 157 9.67 3.58 -7.40
CA ARG A 157 10.36 2.99 -8.56
C ARG A 157 9.76 1.62 -8.82
N VAL A 158 9.49 1.34 -10.09
CA VAL A 158 8.88 0.09 -10.52
C VAL A 158 9.56 -0.37 -11.79
N GLU A 159 9.87 -1.65 -11.84
CA GLU A 159 10.51 -2.32 -12.97
C GLU A 159 9.67 -3.52 -13.38
N ASN A 160 9.29 -3.56 -14.66
CA ASN A 160 8.68 -4.74 -15.25
C ASN A 160 9.77 -5.79 -15.55
N LEU A 161 9.66 -6.98 -14.98
CA LEU A 161 10.68 -8.02 -15.14
C LEU A 161 10.38 -9.04 -16.23
N ILE A 162 9.20 -8.99 -16.84
CA ILE A 162 8.79 -9.94 -17.86
C ILE A 162 7.88 -9.27 -18.89
N GLN A 163 8.00 -9.66 -20.16
CA GLN A 163 6.99 -9.30 -21.14
C GLN A 163 5.72 -10.14 -20.92
N VAL A 164 4.56 -9.50 -20.92
CA VAL A 164 3.26 -10.19 -20.85
C VAL A 164 2.48 -9.95 -22.16
N PRO A 165 2.68 -10.77 -23.22
CA PRO A 165 2.12 -10.53 -24.55
C PRO A 165 0.60 -10.33 -24.58
N GLU A 166 -0.12 -10.96 -23.65
CA GLU A 166 -1.57 -10.89 -23.53
C GLU A 166 -2.06 -9.48 -23.18
N PHE A 167 -1.19 -8.69 -22.54
CA PHE A 167 -1.48 -7.31 -22.20
C PHE A 167 -1.28 -6.34 -23.39
N ALA A 168 -0.89 -6.81 -24.58
CA ALA A 168 -0.62 -5.96 -25.74
C ALA A 168 -1.85 -5.16 -26.23
N LYS A 169 -3.06 -5.66 -25.95
CA LYS A 169 -4.34 -5.00 -26.26
C LYS A 169 -4.72 -3.89 -25.29
N PHE A 170 -3.90 -3.68 -24.25
CA PHE A 170 -4.17 -2.74 -23.18
C PHE A 170 -3.15 -1.62 -23.16
N ASP A 171 -3.58 -0.45 -22.72
CA ASP A 171 -2.72 0.59 -22.20
C ASP A 171 -2.56 0.35 -20.70
N ALA A 172 -1.32 0.25 -20.24
CA ALA A 172 -1.01 -0.02 -18.83
C ALA A 172 -0.59 1.27 -18.11
N PHE A 173 -1.09 1.42 -16.89
CA PHE A 173 -0.83 2.56 -16.03
C PHE A 173 -0.36 2.09 -14.66
N LEU A 174 0.76 2.64 -14.19
CA LEU A 174 1.19 2.48 -12.82
C LEU A 174 0.49 3.53 -11.96
N GLU A 175 -0.22 3.07 -10.94
CA GLU A 175 -1.06 3.90 -10.11
C GLU A 175 -0.73 3.72 -8.65
N PHE A 176 -0.64 4.82 -7.93
CA PHE A 176 -0.57 4.82 -6.47
C PHE A 176 -1.83 5.46 -5.94
N ARG A 177 -2.54 4.73 -5.09
CA ARG A 177 -3.89 5.10 -4.64
C ARG A 177 -4.06 4.71 -3.18
N GLU A 178 -5.01 5.35 -2.53
CA GLU A 178 -5.42 4.87 -1.21
C GLU A 178 -6.25 3.60 -1.33
N ARG A 179 -6.06 2.69 -0.38
CA ARG A 179 -6.80 1.44 -0.26
C ARG A 179 -7.45 1.37 1.11
N LYS A 180 -8.69 0.91 1.15
CA LYS A 180 -9.36 0.61 2.42
C LYS A 180 -8.71 -0.62 3.07
N PRO A 181 -8.41 -0.59 4.38
CA PRO A 181 -8.02 -1.80 5.09
C PRO A 181 -9.13 -2.84 4.96
N ASP A 182 -8.78 -4.06 4.54
CA ASP A 182 -9.73 -5.17 4.55
C ASP A 182 -10.12 -5.43 6.01
N LYS A 183 -11.42 -5.65 6.26
CA LYS A 183 -11.97 -5.90 7.60
C LYS A 183 -11.54 -7.25 8.15
#